data_AF-A0A1E3R955-F1
#
_entry.id   AF-A0A1E3R955-F1
#
_cell.length_a   1.000
_cell.length_b   1.000
_cell.length_c   1.000
_cell.angle_alpha   90.00
_cell.angle_beta   90.00
_cell.angle_gamma   90.00
#
_symmetry.space_group_name_H-M   'P 1'
#
loop_
_entity.id
_entity.type
_entity.pdbx_description
1 polymer ?
#
loop_
_entity_poly.entity_id
_entity_poly.type
_entity_poly.pdbx_seq_one_letter_code
_entity_poly.pdbx_strand_id
1 'polypeptide(L)'
;MKRVAAAGFLLVIGVELMTLVARDRQAVLIVAGAATALTLLALRWYLTREGETGDVAEYSDAAAESLNRWLARTETLISRAESTRRDWDRHLRPMLARQFELSTGQRRTKDRQAYHATGRMLFGDQLWEWVNPENAARSGVEQPGPGRAVLDEILRRLERV
;
A
#
# COMPACT_ATOMS: atom_id res chain seq x y z
N MET A 1 -9.41 24.37 -20.16
CA MET A 1 -8.30 23.52 -20.66
C MET A 1 -7.91 23.82 -22.11
N LYS A 2 -8.66 23.43 -23.15
CA LYS A 2 -8.20 23.59 -24.56
C LYS A 2 -8.08 25.04 -25.06
N ARG A 3 -8.97 25.94 -24.62
CA ARG A 3 -9.03 27.33 -25.12
C ARG A 3 -7.89 28.22 -24.61
N VAL A 4 -7.46 28.03 -23.37
CA VAL A 4 -6.39 28.82 -22.74
C VAL A 4 -5.03 28.36 -23.26
N ALA A 5 -4.82 27.05 -23.36
CA ALA A 5 -3.65 26.47 -24.00
C ALA A 5 -3.56 26.84 -25.49
N ALA A 6 -4.68 26.77 -26.23
CA ALA A 6 -4.73 27.21 -27.62
C ALA A 6 -4.45 28.70 -27.77
N ALA A 7 -5.02 29.57 -26.92
CA ALA A 7 -4.77 31.01 -26.97
C ALA A 7 -3.30 31.35 -26.69
N GLY A 8 -2.67 30.67 -25.73
CA GLY A 8 -1.24 30.81 -25.46
C GLY A 8 -0.37 30.35 -26.65
N PHE A 9 -0.72 29.21 -27.24
CA PHE A 9 0.00 28.67 -28.40
C PHE A 9 -0.14 29.58 -29.64
N LEU A 10 -1.32 30.15 -29.87
CA LEU A 10 -1.60 31.06 -30.98
C LEU A 10 -0.85 32.39 -30.83
N LEU A 11 -0.68 32.87 -29.59
CA LEU A 11 0.10 34.06 -29.28
C LEU A 11 1.59 33.84 -29.57
N VAL A 12 2.14 32.67 -29.19
CA VAL A 12 3.54 32.31 -29.45
C VAL A 12 3.81 32.21 -30.95
N ILE A 13 2.93 31.54 -31.70
CA ILE A 13 3.03 31.46 -33.17
C ILE A 13 2.95 32.85 -33.81
N GLY A 14 2.05 33.71 -33.33
CA GLY A 14 1.91 35.08 -33.81
C GLY A 14 3.18 35.90 -33.61
N VAL A 15 3.83 35.77 -32.47
CA VAL A 15 5.10 36.44 -32.17
C VAL A 15 6.24 35.91 -33.06
N GLU A 16 6.36 34.59 -33.24
CA GLU A 16 7.38 34.01 -34.13
C GLU A 16 7.21 34.44 -35.59
N LEU A 17 5.98 34.43 -36.12
CA LEU A 17 5.70 34.90 -37.48
C LEU A 17 6.06 36.38 -37.67
N MET A 18 5.85 37.19 -36.63
CA MET A 18 6.20 38.61 -36.64
C MET A 18 7.72 38.83 -36.60
N THR A 19 8.48 37.94 -35.95
CA THR A 19 9.96 37.96 -35.98
C THR A 19 10.55 37.53 -37.32
N LEU A 20 9.89 36.65 -38.08
CA LEU A 20 10.34 36.22 -39.41
C LEU A 20 10.27 37.35 -40.45
N VAL A 21 9.38 38.32 -40.25
CA VAL A 21 9.24 39.52 -41.10
C VAL A 21 10.24 40.61 -40.73
N ALA A 22 10.80 40.58 -39.51
CA ALA A 22 11.74 41.58 -39.02
C ALA A 22 13.16 41.32 -39.57
N ARG A 23 13.67 42.26 -40.38
CA ARG A 23 14.97 42.18 -41.07
C ARG A 23 16.19 42.31 -40.14
N ASP A 24 15.97 42.68 -38.88
CA ASP A 24 17.03 43.01 -37.92
C ASP A 24 17.36 41.81 -37.02
N ARG A 25 18.47 41.12 -37.33
CA ARG A 25 18.84 39.81 -36.74
C ARG A 25 19.01 39.85 -35.22
N GLN A 26 19.29 41.01 -34.64
CA GLN A 26 19.54 41.17 -33.21
C GLN A 26 18.25 41.29 -32.41
N ALA A 27 17.20 41.89 -32.98
CA ALA A 27 15.88 41.97 -32.37
C ALA A 27 15.19 40.59 -32.31
N VAL A 28 15.45 39.73 -33.29
CA VAL A 28 14.89 38.37 -33.36
C VAL A 28 15.28 37.52 -32.15
N LEU A 29 16.54 37.59 -31.72
CA LEU A 29 17.03 36.81 -30.57
C LEU A 29 16.40 37.26 -29.24
N ILE A 30 16.27 38.57 -29.03
CA ILE A 30 15.69 39.11 -27.79
C ILE A 30 14.20 38.77 -27.71
N VAL A 31 13.48 38.90 -28.81
CA VAL A 31 12.05 38.60 -28.86
C VAL A 31 11.77 37.10 -28.67
N ALA A 32 12.56 36.22 -29.32
CA ALA A 32 12.45 34.78 -29.14
C ALA A 32 12.76 34.34 -27.69
N GLY A 33 13.79 34.94 -27.09
CA GLY A 33 14.14 34.72 -25.68
C GLY A 33 13.02 35.15 -24.73
N ALA A 34 12.45 36.33 -24.96
CA ALA A 34 11.35 36.85 -24.14
C ALA A 34 10.08 35.97 -24.26
N ALA A 35 9.73 35.53 -25.47
CA ALA A 35 8.59 34.64 -25.70
C ALA A 35 8.77 33.28 -25.01
N THR A 36 9.98 32.72 -25.06
CA THR A 36 10.31 31.45 -24.39
C THR A 36 10.21 31.60 -22.87
N ALA A 37 10.80 32.67 -22.31
CA ALA A 37 10.77 32.95 -20.88
C ALA A 37 9.34 33.12 -20.35
N LEU A 38 8.49 33.87 -21.06
CA LEU A 38 7.09 34.06 -20.69
C LEU A 38 6.29 32.75 -20.75
N THR A 39 6.55 31.92 -21.74
CA THR A 39 5.92 30.60 -21.88
C THR A 39 6.30 29.68 -20.72
N LEU A 40 7.59 29.63 -20.37
CA LEU A 40 8.07 28.85 -19.22
C LEU A 40 7.54 29.40 -17.89
N LEU A 41 7.41 30.72 -17.74
CA LEU A 41 6.85 31.33 -16.54
C LEU A 41 5.35 31.02 -16.40
N ALA A 42 4.59 31.11 -17.49
CA ALA A 42 3.17 30.76 -17.51
C ALA A 42 2.95 29.28 -17.20
N LEU A 43 3.77 28.40 -17.78
CA LEU A 43 3.76 26.97 -17.49
C LEU A 43 4.09 26.72 -16.02
N ARG A 44 5.11 27.38 -15.47
CA ARG A 44 5.45 27.28 -14.03
C ARG A 44 4.28 27.72 -13.16
N TRP A 45 3.69 28.88 -13.42
CA TRP A 45 2.53 29.38 -12.65
C TRP A 45 1.32 28.44 -12.73
N TYR A 46 1.10 27.82 -13.89
CA TYR A 46 0.04 26.85 -14.10
C TYR A 46 0.25 25.58 -13.26
N LEU A 47 1.43 24.95 -13.34
CA LEU A 47 1.74 23.76 -12.55
C LEU A 47 1.74 24.03 -11.04
N THR A 48 2.17 25.22 -10.61
CA THR A 48 2.25 25.51 -9.17
C THR A 48 0.85 25.76 -8.57
N ARG A 49 -0.05 26.43 -9.32
CA ARG A 49 -1.42 26.70 -8.85
C ARG A 49 -2.33 25.48 -8.81
N GLU A 50 -2.12 24.49 -9.68
CA GLU A 50 -2.91 23.24 -9.67
C GLU A 50 -2.44 22.25 -8.60
N GLY A 51 -1.17 22.31 -8.18
CA GLY A 51 -0.61 21.43 -7.16
C GLY A 51 -0.83 21.87 -5.71
N GLU A 52 -1.01 23.17 -5.43
CA GLU A 52 -0.95 23.69 -4.05
C GLU A 52 -2.22 23.54 -3.21
N THR A 53 -3.42 23.42 -3.80
CA THR A 53 -4.67 23.57 -3.02
C THR A 53 -5.57 22.34 -2.93
N GLY A 54 -5.45 21.37 -3.84
CA GLY A 54 -6.25 20.13 -3.81
C GLY A 54 -5.44 18.88 -3.44
N ASP A 55 -4.30 18.69 -4.10
CA ASP A 55 -3.59 17.41 -4.14
C ASP A 55 -2.90 17.05 -2.81
N VAL A 56 -2.33 18.04 -2.11
CA VAL A 56 -1.64 17.83 -0.83
C VAL A 56 -2.63 17.49 0.30
N ALA A 57 -3.79 18.16 0.33
CA ALA A 57 -4.82 17.92 1.34
C ALA A 57 -5.50 16.55 1.10
N GLU A 58 -5.80 16.21 -0.15
CA GLU A 58 -6.41 14.93 -0.53
C GLU A 58 -5.46 13.75 -0.29
N TYR A 59 -4.16 13.89 -0.61
CA TYR A 59 -3.16 12.86 -0.32
C TYR A 59 -2.97 12.63 1.20
N SER A 60 -2.94 13.72 1.98
CA SER A 60 -2.83 13.61 3.44
C SER A 60 -4.03 12.91 4.07
N ASP A 61 -5.25 13.21 3.60
CA ASP A 61 -6.47 12.59 4.08
C ASP A 61 -6.56 11.11 3.69
N ALA A 62 -6.22 10.77 2.45
CA ALA A 62 -6.14 9.39 1.98
C ALA A 62 -5.11 8.56 2.77
N ALA A 63 -3.95 9.16 3.09
CA ALA A 63 -2.93 8.53 3.92
C ALA A 63 -3.44 8.30 5.35
N ALA A 64 -4.05 9.30 5.97
CA ALA A 64 -4.64 9.18 7.31
C ALA A 64 -5.74 8.11 7.36
N GLU A 65 -6.62 8.08 6.36
CA GLU A 65 -7.69 7.08 6.24
C GLU A 65 -7.14 5.66 6.02
N SER A 66 -6.04 5.52 5.28
CA SER A 66 -5.35 4.23 5.12
C SER A 66 -4.77 3.72 6.44
N LEU A 67 -4.18 4.61 7.25
CA LEU A 67 -3.61 4.28 8.56
C LEU A 67 -4.72 3.93 9.56
N ASN A 68 -5.81 4.69 9.60
CA ASN A 68 -6.96 4.41 10.47
C ASN A 68 -7.58 3.04 10.16
N ARG A 69 -7.75 2.71 8.87
CA ARG A 69 -8.24 1.38 8.47
C ARG A 69 -7.27 0.27 8.85
N TRP A 70 -5.96 0.51 8.76
CA TRP A 70 -4.95 -0.45 9.20
C TRP A 70 -4.98 -0.65 10.72
N LEU A 71 -5.06 0.43 11.50
CA LEU A 71 -5.18 0.38 12.96
C LEU A 71 -6.45 -0.35 13.40
N ALA A 72 -7.61 0.00 12.84
CA ALA A 72 -8.88 -0.66 13.16
C ALA A 72 -8.84 -2.17 12.85
N ARG A 73 -8.21 -2.55 11.74
CA ARG A 73 -8.02 -3.96 11.37
C ARG A 73 -7.09 -4.68 12.36
N THR A 74 -5.99 -4.04 12.74
CA THR A 74 -5.01 -4.60 13.68
C THR A 74 -5.61 -4.75 15.08
N GLU A 75 -6.35 -3.75 15.56
CA GLU A 75 -7.06 -3.80 16.85
C GLU A 75 -8.07 -4.95 16.86
N THR A 76 -8.82 -5.11 15.77
CA THR A 76 -9.75 -6.23 15.61
C THR A 76 -9.03 -7.60 15.65
N LEU A 77 -7.84 -7.71 15.06
CA LEU A 77 -7.04 -8.93 15.11
C LEU A 77 -6.50 -9.21 16.52
N ILE A 78 -6.01 -8.18 17.20
CA ILE A 78 -5.48 -8.27 18.58
C ILE A 78 -6.60 -8.68 19.54
N SER A 79 -7.74 -8.00 19.52
CA SER A 79 -8.90 -8.31 20.34
C SER A 79 -9.36 -9.76 20.16
N ARG A 80 -9.33 -10.28 18.92
CA ARG A 80 -9.66 -11.69 18.63
C ARG A 80 -8.62 -12.69 19.12
N ALA A 81 -7.34 -12.30 19.16
CA ALA A 81 -6.27 -13.13 19.69
C ALA A 81 -6.33 -13.25 21.22
N GLU A 82 -6.80 -12.20 21.90
CA GLU A 82 -6.95 -12.11 23.35
C GLU A 82 -8.31 -12.62 23.87
N SER A 83 -9.26 -12.88 22.97
CA SER A 83 -10.58 -13.42 23.29
C SER A 83 -10.50 -14.94 23.60
N THR A 84 -11.41 -15.71 23.02
CA THR A 84 -11.58 -17.13 23.32
C THR A 84 -10.81 -18.01 22.35
N ARG A 85 -10.50 -19.24 22.77
CA ARG A 85 -9.98 -20.29 21.88
C ARG A 85 -10.87 -20.51 20.66
N ARG A 86 -12.19 -20.34 20.79
CA ARG A 86 -13.15 -20.43 19.69
C ARG A 86 -12.92 -19.32 18.64
N ASP A 87 -12.65 -18.09 19.07
CA ASP A 87 -12.39 -16.98 18.15
C ASP A 87 -11.05 -17.15 17.43
N TRP A 88 -10.06 -17.69 18.12
CA TRP A 88 -8.79 -18.12 17.53
C TRP A 88 -9.00 -19.15 16.43
N ASP A 89 -9.72 -20.24 16.72
CA ASP A 89 -9.96 -21.34 15.79
C ASP A 89 -10.77 -20.89 14.56
N ARG A 90 -11.69 -19.93 14.73
CA ARG A 90 -12.53 -19.43 13.64
C ARG A 90 -11.81 -18.44 12.72
N HIS A 91 -10.95 -17.57 13.26
CA HIS A 91 -10.38 -16.45 12.49
C HIS A 91 -8.87 -16.50 12.32
N LEU A 92 -8.11 -16.87 13.37
CA LEU A 92 -6.64 -16.83 13.35
C LEU A 92 -6.04 -18.12 12.80
N ARG A 93 -6.52 -19.29 13.25
CA ARG A 93 -5.99 -20.58 12.81
C ARG A 93 -6.04 -20.79 11.29
N PRO A 94 -7.13 -20.47 10.56
CA PRO A 94 -7.15 -20.61 9.11
C PRO A 94 -6.18 -19.67 8.39
N MET A 95 -5.99 -18.46 8.94
CA MET A 95 -5.05 -17.48 8.40
C MET A 95 -3.60 -17.93 8.60
N LEU A 96 -3.25 -18.38 9.82
CA LEU A 96 -1.92 -18.90 10.15
C LEU A 96 -1.57 -20.14 9.35
N ALA A 97 -2.49 -21.09 9.22
CA ALA A 97 -2.28 -22.30 8.42
C ALA A 97 -1.99 -21.95 6.96
N ARG A 98 -2.74 -21.00 6.37
CA ARG A 98 -2.51 -20.54 4.99
C ARG A 98 -1.17 -19.83 4.85
N GLN A 99 -0.80 -18.98 5.81
CA GLN A 99 0.49 -18.28 5.78
C GLN A 99 1.67 -19.26 5.89
N PHE A 100 1.54 -20.28 6.73
CA PHE A 100 2.52 -21.35 6.84
C PHE A 100 2.66 -22.15 5.53
N GLU A 101 1.54 -22.50 4.88
CA GLU A 101 1.57 -23.17 3.56
C GLU A 101 2.28 -22.31 2.50
N LEU A 102 2.08 -21.00 2.54
CA LEU A 102 2.71 -20.05 1.62
C LEU A 102 4.21 -19.87 1.89
N SER A 103 4.63 -19.77 3.16
CA SER A 103 6.03 -19.56 3.50
C SER A 103 6.88 -20.83 3.34
N THR A 104 6.36 -21.99 3.73
CA THR A 104 7.10 -23.26 3.65
C THR A 104 6.95 -24.00 2.33
N GLY A 105 5.95 -23.63 1.51
CA GLY A 105 5.58 -24.35 0.29
C GLY A 105 4.98 -25.75 0.54
N GLN A 106 4.87 -26.18 1.80
CA GLN A 106 4.28 -27.46 2.17
C GLN A 106 2.77 -27.35 2.17
N ARG A 107 2.11 -28.02 1.22
CA ARG A 107 0.64 -28.06 1.14
C ARG A 107 0.10 -29.28 1.88
N ARG A 108 -0.87 -29.06 2.77
CA ARG A 108 -1.52 -30.14 3.50
C ARG A 108 -2.16 -31.20 2.59
N THR A 109 -2.68 -30.79 1.42
CA THR A 109 -3.31 -31.71 0.46
C THR A 109 -2.33 -32.62 -0.27
N LYS A 110 -1.04 -32.26 -0.31
CA LYS A 110 -0.01 -33.02 -1.02
C LYS A 110 0.61 -34.08 -0.10
N ASP A 111 1.00 -33.69 1.10
CA ASP A 111 1.57 -34.59 2.10
C ASP A 111 1.26 -34.09 3.51
N ARG A 112 0.37 -34.82 4.19
CA ARG A 112 -0.08 -34.48 5.54
C ARG A 112 1.01 -34.72 6.59
N GLN A 113 1.82 -35.77 6.42
CA GLN A 113 2.86 -36.11 7.39
C GLN A 113 4.01 -35.11 7.31
N ALA A 114 4.46 -34.76 6.10
CA ALA A 114 5.47 -33.74 5.88
C ALA A 114 5.00 -32.36 6.38
N TYR A 115 3.72 -32.03 6.19
CA TYR A 115 3.12 -30.80 6.72
C TYR A 115 3.23 -30.72 8.25
N HIS A 116 2.81 -31.76 8.98
CA HIS A 116 2.91 -31.76 10.45
C HIS A 116 4.35 -31.88 10.97
N ALA A 117 5.23 -32.58 10.26
CA ALA A 117 6.64 -32.67 10.63
C ALA A 117 7.33 -31.30 10.50
N THR A 118 7.11 -30.60 9.38
CA THR A 118 7.65 -29.26 9.13
C THR A 118 7.09 -28.25 10.13
N GLY A 119 5.79 -28.33 10.43
CA GLY A 119 5.14 -27.49 11.42
C GLY A 119 5.74 -27.64 12.82
N ARG A 120 5.92 -28.88 13.29
CA ARG A 120 6.57 -29.15 14.58
C ARG A 120 8.04 -28.75 14.60
N MET A 121 8.75 -28.90 13.48
CA MET A 121 10.15 -28.47 13.38
C MET A 121 10.29 -26.94 13.47
N LEU A 122 9.39 -26.19 12.86
CA LEU A 122 9.44 -24.72 12.84
C LEU A 122 8.93 -24.10 14.16
N PHE A 123 7.79 -24.57 14.66
CA PHE A 123 7.09 -23.96 15.78
C PHE A 123 7.33 -24.69 17.11
N GLY A 124 7.76 -25.95 17.10
CA GLY A 124 7.72 -26.82 18.27
C GLY A 124 6.30 -27.28 18.58
N ASP A 125 6.16 -28.26 19.48
CA ASP A 125 4.86 -28.90 19.76
C ASP A 125 3.82 -27.92 20.33
N GLN A 126 4.23 -27.04 21.25
CA GLN A 126 3.32 -26.11 21.94
C GLN A 126 2.69 -25.06 21.02
N LEU A 127 3.48 -24.47 20.12
CA LEU A 127 2.98 -23.45 19.19
C LEU A 127 2.26 -24.09 18.00
N TRP A 128 2.70 -25.28 17.58
CA TRP A 128 2.07 -26.01 16.50
C TRP A 128 0.61 -26.36 16.78
N GLU A 129 0.26 -26.62 18.04
CA GLU A 129 -1.13 -26.84 18.46
C GLU A 129 -2.08 -25.70 18.12
N TRP A 130 -1.58 -24.47 17.98
CA TRP A 130 -2.38 -23.27 17.67
C TRP A 130 -2.42 -22.93 16.18
N VAL A 131 -1.46 -23.44 15.39
CA VAL A 131 -1.40 -23.26 13.93
C VAL A 131 -2.10 -24.41 13.21
N ASN A 132 -1.99 -25.64 13.73
CA ASN A 132 -2.48 -26.85 13.06
C ASN A 132 -3.99 -26.80 12.81
N PRO A 133 -4.48 -26.76 11.56
CA PRO A 133 -5.91 -26.64 11.27
C PRO A 133 -6.77 -27.80 11.81
N GLU A 134 -6.17 -28.94 12.17
CA GLU A 134 -6.88 -30.13 12.66
C GLU A 134 -7.16 -30.11 14.15
N ASN A 135 -6.44 -29.27 14.91
CA ASN A 135 -6.63 -29.11 16.35
C ASN A 135 -7.69 -28.07 16.71
N ALA A 136 -8.56 -27.71 15.75
CA ALA A 136 -9.67 -26.81 15.98
C ALA A 136 -10.75 -27.49 16.85
N ALA A 137 -11.14 -26.85 17.94
CA ALA A 137 -12.17 -27.37 18.83
C ALA A 137 -13.54 -27.35 18.12
N ARG A 138 -14.19 -28.52 18.00
CA ARG A 138 -15.53 -28.63 17.39
C ARG A 138 -16.67 -28.20 18.32
N SER A 139 -16.42 -28.02 19.61
CA SER A 139 -17.45 -27.72 20.61
C SER A 139 -16.94 -26.81 21.73
N GLY A 140 -17.40 -25.55 21.72
CA GLY A 140 -18.20 -24.98 22.82
C GLY A 140 -17.62 -24.83 24.23
N VAL A 141 -16.31 -24.84 24.45
CA VAL A 141 -15.77 -24.38 25.74
C VAL A 141 -15.13 -23.01 25.54
N GLU A 142 -15.62 -22.01 26.27
CA GLU A 142 -14.97 -20.69 26.43
C GLU A 142 -13.67 -20.85 27.22
N GLN A 143 -12.73 -21.60 26.66
CA GLN A 143 -11.38 -21.64 27.16
C GLN A 143 -10.68 -20.33 26.77
N PRO A 144 -9.84 -19.79 27.66
CA PRO A 144 -8.96 -18.69 27.31
C PRO A 144 -8.22 -19.01 26.02
N GLY A 145 -8.15 -18.05 25.09
CA GLY A 145 -7.29 -18.15 23.94
C GLY A 145 -5.81 -18.23 24.37
N PRO A 146 -4.90 -18.60 23.45
CA PRO A 146 -3.46 -18.64 23.74
C PRO A 146 -2.86 -17.25 24.01
N GLY A 147 -3.61 -16.18 23.71
CA GLY A 147 -3.23 -14.81 23.96
C GLY A 147 -2.28 -14.24 22.91
N ARG A 148 -2.03 -12.93 23.03
CA ARG A 148 -1.22 -12.17 22.08
C ARG A 148 0.24 -12.62 22.01
N ALA A 149 0.83 -13.02 23.14
CA ALA A 149 2.23 -13.45 23.19
C ALA A 149 2.49 -14.68 22.30
N VAL A 150 1.55 -15.62 22.26
CA VAL A 150 1.64 -16.81 21.39
C VAL A 150 1.49 -16.43 19.92
N LEU A 151 0.55 -15.54 19.58
CA LEU A 151 0.41 -15.04 18.21
C LEU A 151 1.70 -14.37 17.72
N ASP A 152 2.26 -13.48 18.53
CA ASP A 152 3.48 -12.75 18.21
C ASP A 152 4.65 -13.71 17.97
N GLU A 153 4.84 -14.71 18.84
CA GLU A 153 5.90 -15.71 18.67
C GLU A 153 5.71 -16.56 17.38
N ILE A 154 4.47 -16.96 17.05
CA ILE A 154 4.17 -17.68 15.80
C ILE A 154 4.53 -16.81 14.58
N LEU A 155 4.14 -15.53 14.60
CA LEU A 155 4.42 -14.62 13.50
C LEU A 155 5.92 -14.36 13.32
N ARG A 156 6.66 -14.14 14.42
CA ARG A 156 8.12 -13.98 14.39
C ARG A 156 8.84 -15.19 13.80
N ARG A 157 8.34 -16.40 14.06
CA ARG A 157 8.93 -17.62 13.47
C ARG A 157 8.59 -17.76 12.00
N LEU A 158 7.36 -17.42 11.61
CA LEU A 158 6.96 -17.39 10.20
C LEU A 158 7.78 -16.39 9.38
N GLU A 159 8.19 -15.27 9.97
CA GLU A 159 9.04 -14.26 9.32
C GLU A 159 10.48 -14.74 9.09
N ARG A 160 10.96 -15.71 9.87
CA ARG A 160 12.34 -16.23 9.80
C ARG A 160 12.52 -17.38 8.81
N VAL A 161 11.45 -17.84 8.16
CA VAL A 161 11.46 -18.90 7.15
C VAL A 161 11.68 -18.29 5.78
#